data_AF-A0A2A5E6Z9-F1
#
_entry.id   AF-A0A2A5E6Z9-F1
#
_cell.length_a   1.000
_cell.length_b   1.000
_cell.length_c   1.000
_cell.angle_alpha   90.00
_cell.angle_beta   90.00
_cell.angle_gamma   90.00
#
_symmetry.space_group_name_H-M   'P 1'
#
loop_
_entity.id
_entity.type
_entity.pdbx_description
1 polymer ?
#
loop_
_entity_poly.entity_id
_entity_poly.type
_entity_poly.pdbx_seq_one_letter_code
_entity_poly.pdbx_strand_id
1 'polypeptide(L)'
;MTVLLIVVTAGYLYFLKPGEDLWFWGALAFFFLAGIVIGLKTQKVVTSKSNSTFYAGVMGGMGIRMLLSILFLAIYLVISEIKSVEFIAFYLILYLFYTIFEIYQLVHKLRAEKQTKVDNTTP
;
A
#
# COMPACT_ATOMS: atom_id res chain seq x y z
N MET A 1 5.42 10.99 2.57
CA MET A 1 4.98 9.84 3.39
C MET A 1 6.01 8.72 3.35
N THR A 2 6.39 8.19 2.18
CA THR A 2 7.41 7.13 2.07
C THR A 2 8.78 7.53 2.62
N VAL A 3 9.21 8.77 2.39
CA VAL A 3 10.48 9.29 2.94
C VAL A 3 10.49 9.27 4.47
N LEU A 4 9.36 9.55 5.11
CA LEU A 4 9.23 9.49 6.57
C LEU A 4 9.37 8.04 7.06
N LEU A 5 8.74 7.09 6.37
CA LEU A 5 8.90 5.66 6.68
C LEU A 5 10.36 5.20 6.50
N ILE A 6 11.04 5.63 5.43
CA ILE A 6 12.47 5.34 5.21
C ILE A 6 13.32 5.84 6.38
N VAL A 7 13.12 7.08 6.81
CA VAL A 7 13.87 7.69 7.92
C VAL A 7 13.60 6.98 9.23
N VAL A 8 12.34 6.64 9.53
CA VAL A 8 11.96 5.91 10.74
C VAL A 8 12.57 4.51 10.74
N THR A 9 12.52 3.78 9.62
CA THR A 9 13.14 2.45 9.50
C THR A 9 14.66 2.53 9.62
N ALA A 10 15.31 3.50 8.97
CA ALA A 10 16.76 3.70 9.10
C ALA A 10 17.17 4.00 10.55
N GLY A 11 16.41 4.86 11.26
CA GLY A 11 16.62 5.12 12.68
C GLY A 11 16.46 3.86 13.52
N TYR A 12 15.36 3.12 13.33
CA TYR A 12 15.10 1.88 14.05
C TYR A 12 16.25 0.87 13.90
N LEU A 13 16.68 0.60 12.67
CA LEU A 13 17.77 -0.34 12.38
C LEU A 13 19.10 0.12 12.97
N TYR A 14 19.40 1.42 12.92
CA TYR A 14 20.64 1.98 13.49
C TYR A 14 20.73 1.81 15.01
N PHE A 15 19.61 2.02 15.72
CA PHE A 15 19.58 1.95 17.19
C PHE A 15 19.41 0.53 17.73
N LEU A 16 18.51 -0.28 17.15
CA LEU A 16 18.15 -1.60 17.70
C LEU A 16 18.94 -2.77 17.10
N LYS A 17 19.51 -2.62 15.90
CA LYS A 17 20.28 -3.67 15.20
C LYS A 17 19.65 -5.07 15.28
N PRO A 18 18.41 -5.24 14.79
CA PRO A 18 17.67 -6.50 14.90
C PRO A 18 18.30 -7.67 14.12
N GLY A 19 19.31 -7.43 13.26
CA GLY A 19 20.02 -8.46 12.50
C GLY A 19 19.31 -8.92 11.22
N GLU A 20 18.10 -8.43 10.97
CA GLU A 20 17.28 -8.76 9.80
C GLU A 20 17.09 -7.56 8.86
N ASP A 21 18.04 -6.63 8.84
CA ASP A 21 17.96 -5.35 8.12
C ASP A 21 17.47 -5.51 6.67
N LEU A 22 17.90 -6.57 6.00
CA LEU A 22 17.56 -6.88 4.61
C LEU A 22 16.05 -7.14 4.43
N TRP A 23 15.38 -7.78 5.39
CA TRP A 23 13.94 -7.99 5.37
C TRP A 23 13.16 -6.70 5.63
N PHE A 24 13.62 -5.87 6.57
CA PHE A 24 13.01 -4.55 6.84
C PHE A 24 13.06 -3.66 5.60
N TRP A 25 14.22 -3.57 4.93
CA TRP A 25 14.36 -2.84 3.67
C TRP A 25 13.56 -3.47 2.53
N GLY A 26 13.56 -4.80 2.43
CA GLY A 26 12.79 -5.54 1.43
C GLY A 26 11.29 -5.30 1.54
N ALA A 27 10.74 -5.30 2.75
CA ALA A 27 9.35 -4.97 3.01
C ALA A 27 9.02 -3.53 2.59
N LEU A 28 9.90 -2.58 2.91
CA LEU A 28 9.71 -1.17 2.57
C LEU A 28 9.70 -0.97 1.04
N ALA A 29 10.63 -1.61 0.34
CA ALA A 29 10.70 -1.61 -1.12
C ALA A 29 9.46 -2.25 -1.75
N PHE A 30 9.01 -3.40 -1.22
CA PHE A 30 7.80 -4.08 -1.68
C PHE A 30 6.57 -3.17 -1.61
N PHE A 31 6.30 -2.56 -0.45
CA PHE A 31 5.14 -1.68 -0.30
C PHE A 31 5.26 -0.39 -1.12
N PHE A 32 6.47 0.15 -1.27
CA PHE A 32 6.69 1.33 -2.11
C PHE A 32 6.39 1.04 -3.57
N LEU A 33 6.92 -0.06 -4.12
CA LEU A 33 6.67 -0.47 -5.51
C LEU A 33 5.20 -0.77 -5.75
N ALA A 34 4.56 -1.52 -4.85
CA ALA A 34 3.13 -1.78 -4.93
C ALA A 34 2.31 -0.48 -4.92
N GLY A 35 2.67 0.47 -4.04
CA GLY A 35 2.05 1.79 -3.97
C GLY A 35 2.21 2.60 -5.26
N ILE A 36 3.39 2.56 -5.90
CA ILE A 36 3.61 3.21 -7.20
C ILE A 36 2.73 2.59 -8.28
N VAL A 37 2.71 1.25 -8.38
CA VAL A 37 1.92 0.55 -9.42
C VAL A 37 0.43 0.91 -9.30
N ILE A 38 -0.09 0.93 -8.08
CA ILE A 38 -1.48 1.31 -7.82
C ILE A 38 -1.69 2.80 -8.10
N GLY A 39 -0.80 3.68 -7.64
CA GLY A 39 -0.88 5.12 -7.89
C GLY A 39 -0.87 5.48 -9.39
N LEU A 40 -0.02 4.83 -10.18
CA LEU A 40 0.05 5.03 -11.63
C LEU A 40 -1.23 4.52 -12.34
N LYS A 41 -1.78 3.37 -11.93
CA LYS A 41 -3.06 2.87 -12.45
C LYS A 41 -4.20 3.82 -12.08
N THR A 42 -4.23 4.30 -10.85
CA THR A 42 -5.22 5.30 -10.38
C THR A 42 -5.17 6.55 -11.24
N GLN A 43 -3.99 7.16 -11.44
CA GLN A 43 -3.81 8.39 -12.23
C GLN A 43 -4.20 8.22 -13.71
N LYS A 44 -3.76 7.12 -14.36
CA LYS A 44 -4.12 6.84 -15.76
C LYS A 44 -5.61 6.64 -15.99
N VAL A 45 -6.35 6.21 -14.96
CA VAL A 45 -7.78 5.97 -15.10
C VAL A 45 -8.61 7.18 -14.63
N VAL A 46 -8.06 8.09 -13.82
CA VAL A 46 -8.68 9.41 -13.58
C VAL A 46 -8.86 10.21 -14.87
N THR A 47 -7.93 10.07 -15.81
CA THR A 47 -7.99 10.75 -17.12
C THR A 47 -8.86 10.01 -18.15
N SER A 48 -9.32 8.79 -17.83
CA SER A 48 -10.25 8.00 -18.64
C SER A 48 -11.68 8.32 -18.22
N LYS A 49 -12.57 8.59 -19.18
CA LYS A 49 -14.00 8.91 -18.97
C LYS A 49 -14.83 7.80 -18.27
N SER A 50 -14.26 6.62 -18.02
CA SER A 50 -14.98 5.46 -17.49
C SER A 50 -14.67 5.19 -16.02
N ASN A 51 -15.67 5.40 -15.16
CA ASN A 51 -15.55 5.16 -13.73
C ASN A 51 -15.49 3.65 -13.40
N SER A 52 -16.15 2.79 -14.18
CA SER A 52 -16.15 1.33 -13.93
C SER A 52 -14.76 0.71 -14.07
N THR A 53 -13.96 1.19 -15.02
CA THR A 53 -12.56 0.76 -15.19
C THR A 53 -11.65 1.29 -14.08
N PHE A 54 -11.96 2.45 -13.51
CA PHE A 54 -11.27 2.99 -12.33
C PHE A 54 -11.48 2.07 -11.13
N TYR A 55 -12.74 1.74 -10.84
CA TYR A 55 -13.09 0.89 -9.70
C TYR A 55 -12.50 -0.51 -9.82
N ALA A 56 -12.61 -1.14 -10.99
CA ALA A 56 -12.03 -2.46 -11.23
C ALA A 56 -10.49 -2.45 -11.10
N GLY A 57 -9.84 -1.39 -11.59
CA GLY A 57 -8.38 -1.24 -11.50
C GLY A 57 -7.88 -1.04 -10.08
N VAL A 58 -8.54 -0.20 -9.28
CA VAL A 58 -8.14 0.09 -7.89
C VAL A 58 -8.46 -1.09 -6.96
N MET A 59 -9.69 -1.62 -7.02
CA MET A 59 -10.07 -2.78 -6.19
C MET A 59 -9.28 -4.04 -6.57
N GLY A 60 -9.07 -4.28 -7.87
CA GLY A 60 -8.22 -5.37 -8.34
C GLY A 60 -6.76 -5.21 -7.92
N GLY A 61 -6.23 -3.98 -7.99
CA GLY A 61 -4.88 -3.65 -7.50
C GLY A 61 -4.73 -3.89 -5.99
N MET A 62 -5.71 -3.47 -5.19
CA MET A 62 -5.75 -3.75 -3.75
C MET A 62 -5.79 -5.25 -3.45
N GLY A 63 -6.65 -6.00 -4.15
CA GLY A 63 -6.75 -7.46 -3.98
C GLY A 63 -5.45 -8.19 -4.32
N ILE A 64 -4.82 -7.84 -5.45
CA ILE A 64 -3.52 -8.40 -5.85
C ILE A 64 -2.44 -8.04 -4.82
N ARG A 65 -2.39 -6.80 -4.35
CA ARG A 65 -1.44 -6.38 -3.31
C ARG A 65 -1.63 -7.18 -2.03
N MET A 66 -2.87 -7.43 -1.61
CA MET A 66 -3.17 -8.24 -0.43
C MET A 66 -2.61 -9.66 -0.58
N LEU A 67 -2.84 -10.31 -1.73
CA LEU A 67 -2.29 -11.64 -2.01
C LEU A 67 -0.76 -11.64 -2.02
N LEU A 68 -0.14 -10.66 -2.68
CA LEU A 68 1.33 -10.52 -2.70
C LEU A 68 1.89 -10.23 -1.29
N SER A 69 1.15 -9.51 -0.45
CA SER A 69 1.58 -9.21 0.92
C SER A 69 1.56 -10.48 1.79
N ILE A 70 0.57 -11.35 1.61
CA ILE A 70 0.51 -12.66 2.27
C ILE A 70 1.65 -13.55 1.75
N LEU A 71 1.88 -13.56 0.43
CA LEU A 71 2.95 -14.34 -0.17
C LEU A 71 4.33 -13.92 0.33
N PHE A 72 4.61 -12.61 0.41
CA PHE A 72 5.86 -12.08 0.94
C PHE A 72 6.07 -12.52 2.40
N LEU A 73 5.03 -12.42 3.23
CA LEU A 73 5.11 -12.84 4.63
C LEU A 73 5.33 -14.36 4.75
N ALA A 74 4.70 -15.16 3.89
CA ALA A 74 4.94 -16.60 3.83
C ALA A 74 6.39 -16.92 3.41
N ILE A 75 6.93 -16.19 2.43
CA ILE A 75 8.33 -16.33 2.01
C ILE A 75 9.27 -16.02 3.18
N TYR A 76 9.02 -14.94 3.93
CA TYR A 76 9.79 -14.62 5.13
C TYR A 76 9.75 -15.75 6.16
N LEU A 77 8.57 -16.31 6.45
CA LEU A 77 8.43 -17.40 7.41
C LEU A 77 9.13 -18.69 7.00
N VAL A 78 9.26 -18.96 5.69
CA VAL A 78 9.93 -20.16 5.17
C VAL A 78 11.44 -19.97 5.04
N ILE A 79 11.88 -18.81 4.54
CA ILE A 79 13.30 -18.56 4.20
C ILE A 79 14.07 -17.97 5.38
N SER A 80 13.47 -17.10 6.19
CA SER A 80 14.22 -16.44 7.26
C SER A 80 14.57 -17.43 8.36
N GLU A 81 15.88 -17.54 8.63
CA GLU A 81 16.40 -18.34 9.74
C GLU A 81 15.96 -17.74 11.08
N ILE A 82 15.90 -16.41 11.15
CA ILE A 82 15.43 -15.66 12.30
C ILE A 82 13.97 -15.29 12.05
N LYS A 83 13.09 -15.62 12.98
CA LYS A 83 11.67 -15.28 12.89
C LYS A 83 11.36 -14.24 13.95
N SER A 84 11.84 -13.01 13.76
CA SER A 84 11.58 -11.95 14.73
C SER A 84 10.10 -11.55 14.70
N VAL A 85 9.50 -11.47 15.89
CA VAL A 85 8.15 -10.91 16.08
C VAL A 85 8.15 -9.42 15.74
N GLU A 86 9.28 -8.74 15.94
CA GLU A 86 9.51 -7.34 15.62
C GLU A 86 9.33 -7.05 14.14
N PHE A 87 9.93 -7.85 13.26
CA PHE A 87 9.75 -7.70 11.81
C PHE A 87 8.30 -7.92 11.41
N ILE A 88 7.63 -8.94 11.97
CA ILE A 88 6.22 -9.22 11.65
C ILE A 88 5.34 -8.04 12.06
N ALA A 89 5.55 -7.49 13.26
CA ALA A 89 4.82 -6.31 13.73
C ALA A 89 5.06 -5.10 12.82
N PHE A 90 6.32 -4.83 12.46
CA PHE A 90 6.68 -3.77 11.53
C PHE A 90 6.03 -3.95 10.15
N TYR A 91 6.05 -5.17 9.62
CA TYR A 91 5.43 -5.52 8.34
C TYR A 91 3.92 -5.29 8.35
N LEU A 92 3.23 -5.67 9.43
CA LEU A 92 1.79 -5.44 9.58
C LEU A 92 1.45 -3.94 9.73
N ILE A 93 2.30 -3.17 10.41
CA ILE A 93 2.16 -1.71 10.49
C ILE A 93 2.29 -1.08 9.11
N LEU A 94 3.29 -1.48 8.32
CA LEU A 94 3.44 -1.03 6.93
C LEU A 94 2.20 -1.40 6.11
N TYR A 95 1.73 -2.65 6.21
CA TYR A 95 0.53 -3.10 5.53
C TYR A 95 -0.67 -2.21 5.84
N LEU A 96 -0.93 -1.92 7.12
CA LEU A 96 -2.04 -1.06 7.54
C LEU A 96 -1.87 0.37 7.03
N PHE A 97 -0.67 0.94 7.18
CA PHE A 97 -0.38 2.29 6.73
C PHE A 97 -0.70 2.47 5.24
N TYR A 98 -0.15 1.63 4.36
CA TYR A 98 -0.42 1.71 2.92
C TYR A 98 -1.88 1.42 2.57
N THR A 99 -2.54 0.49 3.28
CA THR A 99 -3.96 0.20 3.08
C THR A 99 -4.85 1.41 3.39
N ILE A 100 -4.55 2.15 4.47
CA ILE A 100 -5.30 3.36 4.84
C ILE A 100 -5.20 4.41 3.73
N PHE A 101 -4.01 4.64 3.17
CA PHE A 101 -3.84 5.60 2.07
C PHE A 101 -4.61 5.20 0.81
N GLU A 102 -4.62 3.91 0.46
CA GLU A 102 -5.38 3.41 -0.69
C GLU A 102 -6.88 3.61 -0.50
N ILE A 103 -7.42 3.24 0.67
CA ILE A 103 -8.84 3.42 0.99
C ILE A 103 -9.18 4.92 1.00
N TYR A 104 -8.33 5.77 1.55
CA TYR A 104 -8.54 7.21 1.56
C TYR A 104 -8.68 7.78 0.13
N GLN A 105 -7.79 7.39 -0.79
CA GLN A 105 -7.86 7.82 -2.19
C GLN A 105 -9.14 7.33 -2.88
N LEU A 106 -9.54 6.08 -2.62
CA LEU A 106 -10.76 5.49 -3.15
C LEU A 106 -12.00 6.24 -2.64
N VAL A 107 -12.10 6.46 -1.33
CA VAL A 107 -13.24 7.13 -0.68
C VAL A 107 -13.33 8.59 -1.10
N HIS A 108 -12.21 9.31 -1.18
CA HIS A 108 -12.19 10.71 -1.61
C HIS A 108 -12.78 10.86 -3.02
N LYS A 109 -12.41 9.96 -3.94
CA LYS A 109 -12.96 9.94 -5.30
C LYS A 109 -14.43 9.54 -5.36
N LEU A 110 -14.84 8.50 -4.61
CA LEU A 110 -16.24 8.10 -4.50
C LEU A 110 -17.13 9.25 -4.04
N ARG A 111 -16.64 10.05 -3.08
CA ARG A 111 -17.38 11.20 -2.55
C ARG A 111 -17.51 12.31 -3.59
N ALA A 112 -16.43 12.62 -4.31
CA ALA A 112 -16.45 13.62 -5.38
C ALA A 112 -17.43 13.22 -6.50
N GLU A 113 -17.42 11.96 -6.93
CA GLU A 113 -18.33 11.46 -7.96
C GLU A 113 -19.81 11.55 -7.52
N LYS A 114 -20.10 11.18 -6.27
CA LYS A 114 -21.46 11.30 -5.72
C LYS A 114 -21.96 12.74 -5.78
N GLN A 115 -21.12 13.73 -5.48
CA GLN A 115 -21.49 15.15 -5.53
C GLN A 115 -21.74 15.63 -6.97
N THR A 116 -20.86 15.31 -7.93
CA THR A 116 -21.05 15.67 -9.35
C THR A 116 -22.35 15.12 -9.93
N LYS A 117 -22.75 13.89 -9.54
CA LYS A 117 -24.00 13.30 -10.02
C LYS A 117 -25.24 14.03 -9.50
N VAL A 118 -25.21 14.55 -8.27
CA VAL A 118 -26.32 15.30 -7.66
C VAL A 118 -26.51 16.66 -8.34
N ASP A 119 -25.42 17.40 -8.59
CA ASP A 119 -25.48 18.70 -9.26
C ASP A 119 -26.06 18.59 -10.67
N ASN A 120 -25.67 17.58 -11.44
CA ASN A 120 -26.19 17.36 -12.80
C ASN A 120 -27.67 16.93 -12.85
N THR A 121 -28.28 16.55 -11.72
CA THR A 121 -29.69 16.16 -11.63
C THR A 121 -30.60 17.23 -11.05
N THR A 122 -30.05 18.38 -10.66
CA THR A 122 -30.83 19.52 -10.15
C THR A 122 -30.99 20.53 -11.29
N PRO A 123 -32.22 20.74 -11.84
CA PRO A 123 -32.47 21.68 -12.94
C PRO A 123 -32.36 23.15 -12.52
#